data_AF-A0A4Q3TEF2-F1
#
_entry.id   AF-A0A4Q3TEF2-F1
#
_cell.length_a   1.000
_cell.length_b   1.000
_cell.length_c   1.000
_cell.angle_alpha   90.00
_cell.angle_beta   90.00
_cell.angle_gamma   90.00
#
_symmetry.space_group_name_H-M   'P 1'
#
loop_
_entity.id
_entity.type
_entity.pdbx_description
1 polymer ?
#
loop_
_entity_poly.entity_id
_entity_poly.type
_entity_poly.pdbx_seq_one_letter_code
_entity_poly.pdbx_strand_id
1 'polypeptide(L)' 'MKNTILPLSAAFVADDGSIVNIVDMKPQTTDSHCSVKPVRYVLEMNQGWFAKRKIGAGFRLTGRPFEAAK' A
#
# COMPACT_ATOMS: atom_id res chain seq x y z
N MET A 1 1.23 -12.13 -5.23
CA MET A 1 2.54 -12.41 -4.59
C MET A 1 3.29 -13.57 -5.25
N LYS A 2 3.23 -13.68 -6.59
CA LYS A 2 3.87 -14.79 -7.32
C LYS A 2 5.38 -14.66 -7.17
N ASN A 3 6.04 -15.71 -6.69
CA ASN A 3 7.49 -15.75 -6.44
C ASN A 3 8.00 -14.77 -5.36
N THR A 4 7.11 -14.16 -4.56
CA THR A 4 7.51 -13.34 -3.41
C THR A 4 7.51 -14.19 -2.14
N ILE A 5 8.69 -14.39 -1.54
CA ILE A 5 8.86 -15.22 -0.33
C ILE A 5 8.57 -14.46 0.97
N LEU A 6 8.73 -13.13 0.95
CA LEU A 6 8.49 -12.30 2.13
C LEU A 6 6.99 -12.04 2.28
N PRO A 7 6.42 -12.15 3.50
CA PRO A 7 5.08 -11.70 3.77
C PRO A 7 5.06 -10.17 3.78
N LEU A 8 4.19 -9.58 2.96
CA LEU A 8 4.08 -8.14 2.76
C LEU A 8 2.64 -7.68 2.99
N SER A 9 2.50 -6.42 3.39
CA SER A 9 1.25 -5.67 3.28
C SER A 9 1.39 -4.65 2.15
N ALA A 10 0.36 -4.50 1.32
CA ALA A 10 0.29 -3.46 0.30
C ALA A 10 -0.67 -2.36 0.74
N ALA A 11 -0.19 -1.12 0.80
CA ALA A 11 -1.03 0.07 0.90
C ALA A 11 -1.28 0.61 -0.52
N PHE A 12 -2.55 0.71 -0.90
CA PHE A 12 -2.98 1.38 -2.13
C PHE A 12 -3.09 2.88 -1.86
N VAL A 13 -2.47 3.73 -2.68
CA VAL A 13 -2.26 5.15 -2.38
C VAL A 13 -2.71 6.04 -3.55
N ALA A 14 -3.57 7.00 -3.24
CA ALA A 14 -4.04 8.00 -4.19
C ALA A 14 -2.95 9.02 -4.58
N ASP A 15 -3.22 9.82 -5.61
CA ASP A 15 -2.29 10.81 -6.16
C ASP A 15 -1.78 11.82 -5.11
N ASP A 16 -2.61 12.14 -4.12
CA ASP A 16 -2.33 13.10 -3.05
C ASP A 16 -1.56 12.49 -1.85
N GLY A 17 -1.22 11.20 -1.92
CA GLY A 17 -0.57 10.44 -0.85
C GLY A 17 -1.54 9.78 0.13
N SER A 18 -2.85 9.92 -0.03
CA SER A 18 -3.84 9.30 0.86
C SER A 18 -3.91 7.79 0.68
N ILE A 19 -3.75 7.04 1.78
CA ILE A 19 -3.91 5.58 1.78
C ILE A 19 -5.40 5.24 1.68
N VAL A 20 -5.72 4.46 0.67
CA VAL A 20 -7.07 4.04 0.31
C VAL A 20 -7.49 2.79 1.06
N ASN A 21 -6.67 1.75 1.00
CA ASN A 21 -6.81 0.52 1.77
C ASN A 21 -5.44 -0.14 1.93
N ILE A 22 -5.33 -0.98 2.95
CA ILE A 22 -4.16 -1.81 3.20
C ILE A 22 -4.64 -3.26 3.19
N VAL A 23 -3.88 -4.14 2.53
CA VAL A 23 -4.15 -5.57 2.50
C VAL A 23 -2.91 -6.35 2.88
N ASP A 24 -3.08 -7.37 3.69
CA ASP A 24 -2.03 -8.36 3.95
C ASP A 24 -2.02 -9.37 2.79
N MET A 25 -0.83 -9.66 2.29
CA MET A 25 -0.64 -10.51 1.13
C MET A 25 0.14 -11.75 1.51
N LYS A 26 -0.39 -12.92 1.13
CA LYS A 26 0.24 -14.21 1.42
C LYS A 26 1.41 -14.46 0.45
N PRO A 27 2.58 -14.91 0.93
CA PRO A 27 3.69 -15.30 0.06
C PRO A 27 3.31 -16.38 -0.95
N GLN A 28 3.95 -16.34 -2.13
CA GLN A 28 3.83 -17.36 -3.18
C GLN A 28 2.41 -17.62 -3.71
N THR A 29 1.46 -16.70 -3.52
CA THR A 29 0.11 -16.81 -4.10
C THR A 29 -0.07 -15.94 -5.34
N THR A 30 -1.00 -16.34 -6.19
CA THR A 30 -1.46 -15.59 -7.37
C THR A 30 -2.78 -14.87 -7.13
N ASP A 31 -3.19 -14.75 -5.87
CA ASP A 31 -4.42 -14.05 -5.50
C ASP A 31 -4.33 -12.59 -5.93
N SER A 32 -5.43 -12.07 -6.47
CA SER A 32 -5.54 -10.67 -6.84
C SER A 32 -5.85 -9.84 -5.61
N HIS A 33 -5.13 -8.72 -5.47
CA HIS A 33 -5.33 -7.74 -4.42
C HIS A 33 -5.78 -6.43 -5.06
N CYS A 34 -7.01 -6.02 -4.81
CA CYS A 34 -7.62 -4.85 -5.46
C CYS A 34 -7.62 -3.63 -4.54
N SER A 35 -7.48 -2.45 -5.13
CA SER A 35 -7.81 -1.20 -4.46
C SER A 35 -9.32 -1.03 -4.38
N VAL A 36 -9.81 -0.36 -3.32
CA VAL A 36 -11.26 -0.09 -3.18
C VAL A 36 -11.74 1.12 -4.00
N LYS A 37 -10.82 1.91 -4.55
CA LYS A 37 -11.07 3.03 -5.47
C LYS A 37 -9.85 3.23 -6.38
N PRO A 38 -9.94 4.03 -7.46
CA PRO A 38 -8.78 4.32 -8.30
C PRO A 38 -7.60 4.91 -7.50
N VAL A 39 -6.41 4.41 -7.77
CA VAL A 39 -5.15 4.80 -7.14
C VAL A 39 -4.02 4.82 -8.17
N ARG A 40 -2.96 5.58 -7.90
CA ARG A 40 -1.78 5.67 -8.77
C ARG A 40 -0.59 4.90 -8.22
N TYR A 41 -0.50 4.77 -6.90
CA TYR A 41 0.67 4.18 -6.25
C TYR A 41 0.29 2.99 -5.38
N VAL A 42 1.25 2.10 -5.19
CA VAL A 42 1.22 1.03 -4.19
C VAL A 42 2.51 1.08 -3.39
N LEU A 43 2.40 1.01 -2.07
CA LEU A 43 3.54 0.90 -1.15
C LEU A 43 3.52 -0.46 -0.48
N GLU A 44 4.48 -1.31 -0.82
CA GLU A 44 4.66 -2.62 -0.18
C GLU A 44 5.65 -2.51 0.98
N MET A 45 5.26 -3.03 2.14
CA MET A 45 6.07 -3.10 3.35
C MET A 45 5.96 -4.50 3.96
N ASN A 46 6.90 -4.90 4.81
CA ASN A 46 6.79 -6.16 5.57
C ASN A 46 5.45 -6.23 6.31
N GLN A 47 4.84 -7.42 6.31
CA GLN A 47 3.55 -7.62 6.96
C GLN A 47 3.58 -7.15 8.42
N GLY A 48 2.57 -6.38 8.83
CA GLY A 48 2.47 -5.78 10.17
C GLY A 48 3.22 -4.46 10.37
N TRP A 49 4.02 -3.99 9.39
CA TRP A 49 4.74 -2.72 9.48
C TRP A 49 3.81 -1.52 9.65
N PHE A 50 2.71 -1.47 8.88
CA PHE A 50 1.71 -0.39 8.97
C PHE A 50 1.05 -0.34 10.35
N ALA A 51 0.60 -1.48 10.86
CA ALA A 51 -0.02 -1.60 12.18
C ALA A 51 0.95 -1.15 13.30
N LYS A 52 2.22 -1.57 13.24
CA LYS A 52 3.26 -1.14 14.20
C LYS A 52 3.46 0.37 14.22
N ARG A 53 3.27 1.04 13.08
CA ARG A 53 3.38 2.50 12.95
C ARG A 53 2.06 3.23 13.10
N LYS A 54 0.96 2.53 13.38
CA LYS A 54 -0.40 3.08 13.46
C LYS A 54 -0.81 3.80 12.17
N ILE A 55 -0.35 3.29 11.03
CA ILE A 55 -0.71 3.78 9.69
C ILE A 55 -1.85 2.92 9.16
N GLY A 56 -2.92 3.54 8.70
CA GLY A 56 -4.12 2.88 8.19
C GLY A 56 -4.76 3.65 7.03
N ALA A 57 -5.93 3.20 6.59
CA ALA A 57 -6.72 3.93 5.60
C ALA A 57 -7.01 5.36 6.09
N GLY A 58 -6.93 6.33 5.17
CA GLY A 58 -7.05 7.76 5.48
C GLY A 58 -5.75 8.43 5.95
N PHE A 59 -4.71 7.67 6.31
CA PHE A 59 -3.40 8.25 6.57
C PHE A 59 -2.81 8.82 5.28
N ARG A 60 -2.18 9.99 5.37
CA ARG A 60 -1.58 10.67 4.22
C ARG A 60 -0.06 10.57 4.25
N LEU A 61 0.51 9.89 3.26
CA LEU A 61 1.93 9.85 3.03
C LEU A 61 2.40 11.20 2.46
N THR A 62 3.62 11.60 2.81
CA THR A 62 4.24 12.84 2.36
C THR A 62 5.53 12.55 1.61
N GLY A 63 5.89 13.43 0.68
CA GLY A 63 7.14 13.36 -0.07
C GLY A 63 6.93 13.74 -1.53
N ARG A 64 8.05 13.88 -2.25
CA ARG A 64 8.08 14.30 -3.66
C ARG A 64 7.06 13.60 -4.58
N PRO A 65 6.80 12.28 -4.47
CA PRO A 65 5.81 11.63 -5.34
C PRO A 65 4.38 12.16 -5.23
N PHE A 66 4.04 12.85 -4.14
CA PHE A 66 2.69 13.35 -3.85
C PHE A 66 2.59 14.87 -3.91
N GLU A 67 3.68 15.55 -4.30
CA GLU A 67 3.67 16.98 -4.55
C GLU A 67 2.93 17.25 -5.86
N ALA A 68 2.14 18.33 -5.89
CA ALA A 68 1.52 18.76 -7.13
C ALA A 68 2.61 19.10 -8.16
N ALA A 69 2.43 18.66 -9.41
CA ALA A 69 3.29 19.10 -10.51
C ALA A 69 3.24 20.63 -10.57
N LYS A 70 4.40 21.28 -10.42
CA LYS A 70 4.55 22.71 -10.63
C LYS A 70 4.47 23.05 -12.11
#